data_AF-A0A9P6CJV9-F1
#
_entry.id   AF-A0A9P6CJV9-F1
#
_cell.length_a   1.000
_cell.length_b   1.000
_cell.length_c   1.000
_cell.angle_alpha   90.00
_cell.angle_beta   90.00
_cell.angle_gamma   90.00
#
_symmetry.space_group_name_H-M   'P 1'
#
loop_
_entity.id
_entity.type
_entity.pdbx_description
1 polymer ?
#
loop_
_entity_poly.entity_id
_entity_poly.type
_entity_poly.pdbx_seq_one_letter_code
_entity_poly.pdbx_strand_id
1 'polypeptide(L)'
;YRKHQTHWHLDGNVLVQIKDTRFKLQRSRLARHSEWFKHTFDRIDGGEQPIEWDDESNILYLDRTGVVVEDFVALLNAMEEAITFVYKKPPFRVMASILRSSSLLSFNEFKQWASQYLEDMWSPNLADLTRNRIPFATESIALARHCNLSSALKRAMYELVRLEGFGQAEEAGSDDGQDADDKENVEISPADYRALVKARERLTTLWLTQMSPVMACTSTNGTLSIQAHVKLVIDSGIYEEYHADPMCGFQALMDAPWAEEGFCEACIDTRKKAWVNGREKAWENLGLWFGLD
;
A
#
# COMPACT_ATOMS: atom_id res chain seq x y z
N TYR A 1 -17.58 -21.85 22.90
CA TYR A 1 -16.48 -21.78 21.92
C TYR A 1 -16.79 -22.73 20.76
N ARG A 2 -16.26 -22.45 19.57
CA ARG A 2 -16.29 -23.25 18.35
C ARG A 2 -14.87 -23.75 18.05
N LYS A 3 -14.72 -25.02 17.71
CA LYS A 3 -13.43 -25.59 17.29
C LYS A 3 -13.12 -25.11 15.87
N HIS A 4 -11.91 -24.62 15.62
CA HIS A 4 -11.46 -24.34 14.26
C HIS A 4 -11.34 -25.65 13.48
N GLN A 5 -11.79 -25.67 12.22
CA GLN A 5 -11.91 -26.92 11.46
C GLN A 5 -10.56 -27.48 11.01
N THR A 6 -9.64 -26.62 10.57
CA THR A 6 -8.33 -27.04 10.02
C THR A 6 -7.20 -27.01 11.04
N HIS A 7 -7.28 -26.14 12.03
CA HIS A 7 -6.22 -25.91 13.03
C HIS A 7 -6.59 -26.54 14.38
N TRP A 8 -6.94 -27.82 14.30
CA TRP A 8 -7.22 -28.69 15.44
C TRP A 8 -6.31 -29.90 15.39
N HIS A 9 -5.05 -29.71 15.76
CA HIS A 9 -4.01 -30.74 15.65
C HIS A 9 -4.27 -31.88 16.65
N LEU A 10 -4.20 -33.12 16.16
CA LEU A 10 -4.44 -34.31 16.99
C LEU A 10 -3.45 -34.37 18.16
N ASP A 11 -2.19 -34.04 17.89
CA ASP A 11 -1.06 -33.99 18.82
C ASP A 11 -0.84 -32.60 19.46
N GLY A 12 -1.77 -31.65 19.26
CA GLY A 12 -1.69 -30.34 19.91
C GLY A 12 -1.75 -30.46 21.44
N ASN A 13 -0.88 -29.72 22.12
CA ASN A 13 -0.74 -29.74 23.58
C ASN A 13 -1.04 -28.39 24.25
N VAL A 14 -1.49 -27.41 23.47
CA VAL A 14 -2.00 -26.13 23.98
C VAL A 14 -3.30 -25.75 23.27
N LEU A 15 -4.26 -25.22 24.03
CA LEU A 15 -5.47 -24.63 23.49
C LEU A 15 -5.27 -23.12 23.40
N VAL A 16 -5.53 -22.55 22.23
CA VAL A 16 -5.49 -21.10 22.02
C VAL A 16 -6.90 -20.64 21.67
N GLN A 17 -7.38 -19.54 22.25
CA GLN A 17 -8.70 -19.01 21.99
C GLN A 17 -8.65 -17.53 21.61
N ILE A 18 -9.39 -17.18 20.55
CA ILE A 18 -9.67 -15.81 20.12
C ILE A 18 -11.19 -15.69 20.01
N LYS A 19 -11.79 -14.78 20.76
CA LYS A 19 -13.25 -14.63 20.89
C LYS A 19 -13.90 -15.97 21.22
N ASP A 20 -14.81 -16.43 20.37
CA ASP A 20 -15.50 -17.70 20.49
C ASP A 20 -14.79 -18.85 19.74
N THR A 21 -13.70 -18.60 19.02
CA THR A 21 -12.99 -19.61 18.22
C THR A 21 -11.78 -20.18 18.95
N ARG A 22 -11.68 -21.51 18.99
CA ARG A 22 -10.63 -22.25 19.69
C ARG A 22 -9.81 -23.12 18.75
N PHE A 23 -8.50 -23.07 18.94
CA PHE A 23 -7.47 -23.79 18.21
C PHE A 23 -6.83 -24.82 19.13
N LYS A 24 -6.42 -25.96 18.57
CA LYS A 24 -5.60 -26.95 19.28
C LYS A 24 -4.28 -27.05 18.54
N LEU A 25 -3.20 -26.55 19.15
CA LEU A 25 -1.91 -26.30 18.50
C LEU A 25 -0.76 -26.91 19.29
N GLN A 26 0.43 -26.91 18.69
CA GLN A 26 1.66 -27.37 19.34
C GLN A 26 2.43 -26.20 19.95
N ARG A 27 2.64 -26.25 21.28
CA ARG A 27 3.36 -25.24 22.07
C ARG A 27 4.77 -25.00 21.55
N SER A 28 5.52 -26.07 21.30
CA SER A 28 6.91 -25.99 20.80
C SER A 28 7.01 -25.31 19.43
N ARG A 29 6.03 -25.54 18.55
CA ARG A 29 5.97 -24.93 17.23
C ARG A 29 5.70 -23.42 17.30
N LEU A 30 4.76 -23.01 18.16
CA LEU A 30 4.47 -21.60 18.41
C LEU A 30 5.68 -20.90 19.06
N ALA A 31 6.25 -21.47 20.12
CA ALA A 31 7.42 -20.92 20.82
C ALA A 31 8.66 -20.79 19.93
N ARG A 32 8.84 -21.71 18.98
CA ARG A 32 9.96 -21.65 18.03
C ARG A 32 9.89 -20.43 17.12
N HIS A 33 8.68 -20.03 16.73
CA HIS A 33 8.46 -19.02 15.69
C HIS A 33 8.02 -17.66 16.23
N SER A 34 7.62 -17.60 17.50
CA SER A 34 7.12 -16.40 18.15
C SER A 34 7.78 -16.19 19.51
N GLU A 35 8.45 -15.03 19.64
CA GLU A 35 9.02 -14.60 20.92
C GLU A 35 7.92 -14.35 21.96
N TRP A 36 6.77 -13.82 21.54
CA TRP A 36 5.62 -13.60 22.42
C TRP A 36 5.13 -14.91 23.04
N PHE A 37 4.91 -15.95 22.22
CA PHE A 37 4.49 -17.26 22.71
C PHE A 37 5.58 -17.88 23.58
N LYS A 38 6.85 -17.81 23.17
CA LYS A 38 7.98 -18.32 23.97
C LYS A 38 8.00 -17.69 25.37
N HIS A 39 7.98 -16.36 25.47
CA HIS A 39 7.96 -15.66 26.75
C HIS A 39 6.72 -15.97 27.58
N THR A 40 5.54 -16.02 26.96
CA THR A 40 4.29 -16.37 27.64
C THR A 40 4.36 -17.77 28.25
N PHE A 41 4.91 -18.71 27.50
CA PHE A 41 5.10 -20.09 27.90
C PHE A 41 6.14 -20.22 29.03
N ASP A 42 7.31 -19.58 28.91
CA ASP A 42 8.35 -19.60 29.94
C ASP A 42 7.81 -19.06 31.29
N ARG A 43 6.95 -18.03 31.26
CA ARG A 43 6.30 -17.47 32.46
C ARG A 43 5.34 -18.47 33.10
N ILE A 44 4.50 -19.13 32.29
CA ILE A 44 3.59 -20.17 32.76
C ILE A 44 4.37 -21.32 33.42
N ASP A 45 5.45 -21.78 32.78
CA ASP A 45 6.28 -22.87 33.31
C ASP A 45 7.05 -22.46 34.59
N GLY A 46 7.32 -21.16 34.74
CA GLY A 46 7.87 -20.55 35.95
C GLY A 46 6.88 -20.36 37.09
N GLY A 47 5.60 -20.75 36.91
CA GLY A 47 4.55 -20.64 37.91
C GLY A 47 3.87 -19.26 37.97
N GLU A 48 4.15 -18.37 37.02
CA GLU A 48 3.34 -17.17 36.84
C GLU A 48 2.01 -17.55 36.18
N GLN A 49 0.92 -16.88 36.57
CA GLN A 49 -0.35 -16.98 35.86
C GLN A 49 -0.61 -15.69 35.09
N PRO A 50 -0.25 -15.63 33.79
CA PRO A 50 -0.66 -14.55 32.92
C PRO A 50 -2.19 -14.42 32.95
N ILE A 51 -2.70 -13.20 32.77
CA ILE A 51 -4.16 -12.97 32.78
C ILE A 51 -4.82 -13.69 31.59
N GLU A 52 -4.02 -13.96 30.57
CA GLU A 52 -4.38 -14.68 29.36
C GLU A 52 -4.45 -16.20 29.57
N TRP A 53 -4.05 -16.74 30.72
CA TRP A 53 -3.96 -18.18 30.96
C TRP A 53 -5.03 -18.71 31.91
N ASP A 54 -5.70 -19.79 31.50
CA ASP A 54 -6.57 -20.62 32.34
C ASP A 54 -5.88 -21.97 32.60
N ASP A 55 -5.41 -22.12 33.83
CA ASP A 55 -4.63 -23.28 34.30
C ASP A 55 -5.48 -24.56 34.41
N GLU A 56 -6.76 -24.43 34.77
CA GLU A 56 -7.66 -25.59 34.89
C GLU A 56 -7.94 -26.23 33.53
N SER A 57 -8.00 -25.40 32.48
CA SER A 57 -8.35 -25.84 31.13
C SER A 57 -7.17 -25.86 30.15
N ASN A 58 -5.98 -25.39 30.54
CA ASN A 58 -4.79 -25.25 29.70
C ASN A 58 -5.08 -24.40 28.43
N ILE A 59 -5.78 -23.27 28.61
CA ILE A 59 -6.22 -22.37 27.53
C ILE A 59 -5.46 -21.04 27.61
N LEU A 60 -4.94 -20.60 26.48
CA LEU A 60 -4.37 -19.27 26.27
C LEU A 60 -5.32 -18.38 25.46
N TYR A 61 -5.81 -17.29 26.06
CA TYR A 61 -6.70 -16.32 25.45
C TYR A 61 -5.91 -15.19 24.78
N LEU A 62 -6.20 -14.91 23.50
CA LEU A 62 -5.53 -13.86 22.73
C LEU A 62 -6.39 -12.61 22.56
N ASP A 63 -7.58 -12.53 23.15
CA ASP A 63 -8.51 -11.40 22.99
C ASP A 63 -7.88 -10.04 23.34
N ARG A 64 -6.93 -10.02 24.29
CA ARG A 64 -6.24 -8.81 24.72
C ARG A 64 -5.09 -8.37 23.82
N THR A 65 -4.64 -9.26 22.91
CA THR A 65 -3.56 -8.96 21.97
C THR A 65 -4.01 -8.12 20.78
N GLY A 66 -5.33 -8.00 20.56
CA GLY A 66 -5.90 -7.33 19.39
C GLY A 66 -5.89 -8.19 18.12
N VAL A 67 -5.40 -9.43 18.20
CA VAL A 67 -5.43 -10.37 17.09
C VAL A 67 -6.86 -10.81 16.79
N VAL A 68 -7.23 -10.77 15.51
CA VAL A 68 -8.49 -11.32 15.00
C VAL A 68 -8.31 -12.73 14.44
N VAL A 69 -9.40 -13.49 14.40
CA VAL A 69 -9.40 -14.93 14.08
C VAL A 69 -8.83 -15.16 12.68
N GLU A 70 -9.28 -14.38 11.71
CA GLU A 70 -8.93 -14.48 10.29
C GLU A 70 -7.44 -14.23 10.07
N ASP A 71 -6.89 -13.21 10.74
CA ASP A 71 -5.48 -12.89 10.66
C ASP A 71 -4.61 -14.00 11.26
N PHE A 72 -5.04 -14.55 12.40
CA PHE A 72 -4.33 -15.65 13.06
C PHE A 72 -4.36 -16.92 12.20
N VAL A 73 -5.49 -17.24 11.58
CA VAL A 73 -5.62 -18.37 10.64
C VAL A 73 -4.69 -18.19 9.44
N ALA A 74 -4.64 -17.01 8.83
CA ALA A 74 -3.71 -16.74 7.72
C ALA A 74 -2.24 -16.96 8.12
N LEU A 75 -1.86 -16.54 9.33
CA LEU A 75 -0.52 -16.78 9.87
C LEU A 75 -0.26 -18.27 10.12
N LEU A 76 -1.20 -19.01 10.69
CA LEU A 76 -1.06 -20.46 10.91
C LEU A 76 -0.93 -21.22 9.59
N ASN A 77 -1.71 -20.86 8.57
CA ASN A 77 -1.58 -21.40 7.22
C ASN A 77 -0.19 -21.10 6.63
N ALA A 78 0.30 -19.86 6.79
CA ALA A 78 1.64 -19.48 6.35
C ALA A 78 2.74 -20.34 7.01
N MET A 79 2.58 -20.68 8.29
CA MET A 79 3.51 -21.56 9.00
C MET A 79 3.51 -23.01 8.48
N GLU A 80 2.40 -23.47 7.89
CA GLU A 80 2.26 -24.80 7.29
C GLU A 80 2.71 -24.82 5.82
N GLU A 81 2.48 -23.72 5.09
CA GLU A 81 2.66 -23.63 3.64
C GLU A 81 3.78 -22.66 3.21
N ALA A 82 4.76 -22.36 4.07
CA ALA A 82 5.79 -21.35 3.82
C ALA A 82 6.49 -21.50 2.45
N ILE A 83 6.75 -22.73 2.02
CA ILE A 83 7.37 -23.04 0.71
C ILE A 83 6.44 -22.62 -0.44
N THR A 84 5.13 -22.83 -0.32
CA THR A 84 4.14 -22.46 -1.34
C THR A 84 4.18 -20.96 -1.61
N PHE A 85 4.36 -20.12 -0.59
CA PHE A 85 4.39 -18.66 -0.74
C PHE A 85 5.64 -18.13 -1.45
N VAL A 86 6.72 -18.92 -1.47
CA VAL A 86 7.92 -18.60 -2.27
C VAL A 86 7.61 -18.70 -3.76
N TYR A 87 6.86 -19.72 -4.18
CA TYR A 87 6.54 -19.96 -5.60
C TYR A 87 5.26 -19.27 -6.06
N LYS A 88 4.29 -19.12 -5.16
CA LYS A 88 2.98 -18.53 -5.43
C LYS A 88 2.68 -17.48 -4.38
N LYS A 89 2.99 -16.22 -4.72
CA LYS A 89 2.66 -15.05 -3.89
C LYS A 89 1.17 -15.07 -3.51
N PRO A 90 0.83 -15.01 -2.20
CA PRO A 90 -0.56 -15.03 -1.79
C PRO A 90 -1.26 -13.72 -2.15
N PRO A 91 -2.61 -13.69 -2.20
CA PRO A 91 -3.35 -12.45 -2.36
C PRO A 91 -3.01 -11.42 -1.30
N PHE A 92 -3.13 -10.13 -1.62
CA PHE A 92 -2.79 -9.02 -0.72
C PHE A 92 -3.42 -9.16 0.67
N ARG A 93 -4.72 -9.49 0.74
CA ARG A 93 -5.45 -9.64 2.01
C ARG A 93 -4.84 -10.71 2.93
N VAL A 94 -4.37 -11.83 2.36
CA VAL A 94 -3.70 -12.89 3.11
C VAL A 94 -2.35 -12.40 3.65
N MET A 95 -1.56 -11.71 2.82
CA MET A 95 -0.30 -11.10 3.28
C MET A 95 -0.54 -10.05 4.38
N ALA A 96 -1.54 -9.19 4.21
CA ALA A 96 -1.93 -8.17 5.19
C ALA A 96 -2.31 -8.80 6.54
N SER A 97 -3.11 -9.87 6.50
CA SER A 97 -3.47 -10.68 7.66
C SER A 97 -2.25 -11.28 8.37
N ILE A 98 -1.31 -11.84 7.61
CA ILE A 98 -0.05 -12.36 8.15
C ILE A 98 0.75 -11.23 8.80
N LEU A 99 0.88 -10.07 8.15
CA LEU A 99 1.63 -8.93 8.67
C LEU A 99 1.06 -8.40 10.00
N ARG A 100 -0.28 -8.28 10.11
CA ARG A 100 -0.95 -7.86 11.35
C ARG A 100 -0.71 -8.83 12.49
N SER A 101 -1.05 -10.11 12.30
CA SER A 101 -0.89 -11.11 13.37
C SER A 101 0.57 -11.36 13.74
N SER A 102 1.47 -11.41 12.76
CA SER A 102 2.90 -11.61 13.03
C SER A 102 3.52 -10.43 13.76
N SER A 103 3.04 -9.20 13.53
CA SER A 103 3.49 -8.02 14.26
C SER A 103 3.00 -8.01 15.71
N LEU A 104 1.74 -8.38 15.96
CA LEU A 104 1.16 -8.42 17.31
C LEU A 104 1.73 -9.54 18.18
N LEU A 105 1.99 -10.71 17.58
CA LEU A 105 2.45 -11.90 18.27
C LEU A 105 3.96 -12.17 18.08
N SER A 106 4.73 -11.19 17.60
CA SER A 106 6.20 -11.28 17.43
C SER A 106 6.68 -12.51 16.65
N PHE A 107 6.00 -12.85 15.54
CA PHE A 107 6.48 -13.84 14.58
C PHE A 107 7.45 -13.18 13.59
N ASN A 108 8.68 -12.93 14.05
CA ASN A 108 9.62 -12.03 13.38
C ASN A 108 9.94 -12.43 11.93
N GLU A 109 10.09 -13.73 11.62
CA GLU A 109 10.37 -14.20 10.26
C GLU A 109 9.20 -13.91 9.30
N PHE A 110 7.96 -14.16 9.75
CA PHE A 110 6.75 -13.91 8.96
C PHE A 110 6.48 -12.42 8.81
N LYS A 111 6.72 -11.65 9.87
CA LYS A 111 6.67 -10.19 9.84
C LYS A 111 7.64 -9.64 8.80
N GLN A 112 8.91 -10.07 8.85
CA GLN A 112 9.93 -9.62 7.90
C GLN A 112 9.55 -9.98 6.45
N TRP A 113 9.10 -11.21 6.21
CA TRP A 113 8.66 -11.64 4.90
C TRP A 113 7.49 -10.79 4.37
N ALA A 114 6.46 -10.58 5.19
CA ALA A 114 5.28 -9.81 4.78
C ALA A 114 5.59 -8.32 4.62
N SER A 115 6.50 -7.77 5.44
CA SER A 115 7.04 -6.42 5.25
C SER A 115 7.74 -6.27 3.91
N GLN A 116 8.67 -7.17 3.58
CA GLN A 116 9.37 -7.14 2.29
C GLN A 116 8.39 -7.26 1.12
N TYR A 117 7.37 -8.12 1.25
CA TYR A 117 6.31 -8.25 0.25
C TYR A 117 5.61 -6.91 -0.01
N LEU A 118 5.28 -6.17 1.06
CA LEU A 118 4.62 -4.87 0.96
C LEU A 118 5.57 -3.82 0.36
N GLU A 119 6.84 -3.81 0.77
CA GLU A 119 7.85 -2.88 0.22
C GLU A 119 8.13 -3.12 -1.27
N ASP A 120 8.21 -4.39 -1.70
CA ASP A 120 8.36 -4.77 -3.10
C ASP A 120 7.16 -4.31 -3.95
N MET A 121 5.95 -4.38 -3.38
CA MET A 121 4.73 -3.91 -4.03
C MET A 121 4.74 -2.40 -4.23
N TRP A 122 5.28 -1.65 -3.28
CA TRP A 122 5.26 -0.19 -3.26
C TRP A 122 6.64 0.41 -3.49
N SER A 123 7.24 0.09 -4.64
CA SER A 123 8.58 0.57 -4.98
C SER A 123 8.74 2.09 -4.80
N PRO A 124 9.81 2.55 -4.12
CA PRO A 124 10.09 3.97 -3.94
C PRO A 124 10.70 4.61 -5.19
N ASN A 125 11.09 3.80 -6.19
CA ASN A 125 11.76 4.29 -7.40
C ASN A 125 10.74 4.90 -8.36
N LEU A 126 10.99 6.15 -8.76
CA LEU A 126 10.16 6.86 -9.75
C LEU A 126 10.10 6.13 -11.11
N ALA A 127 11.14 5.38 -11.46
CA ALA A 127 11.17 4.58 -12.68
C ALA A 127 10.11 3.45 -12.71
N ASP A 128 9.71 2.95 -11.55
CA ASP A 128 8.68 1.90 -11.41
C ASP A 128 7.25 2.50 -11.35
N LEU A 129 7.12 3.83 -11.52
CA LEU A 129 5.82 4.49 -11.60
C LEU A 129 5.21 4.32 -12.97
N THR A 130 4.02 3.72 -12.99
CA THR A 130 3.26 3.45 -14.21
C THR A 130 1.83 3.97 -14.08
N ARG A 131 1.12 4.06 -15.21
CA ARG A 131 -0.30 4.41 -15.26
C ARG A 131 -1.19 3.35 -14.58
N ASN A 132 -0.74 2.10 -14.56
CA ASN A 132 -1.49 1.03 -13.92
C ASN A 132 -1.51 1.25 -12.42
N ARG A 133 -2.72 1.22 -11.86
CA ARG A 133 -2.97 1.43 -10.43
C ARG A 133 -2.64 0.18 -9.65
N ILE A 134 -2.04 0.38 -8.49
CA ILE A 134 -1.84 -0.70 -7.53
C ILE A 134 -3.03 -0.67 -6.56
N PRO A 135 -3.79 -1.77 -6.43
CA PRO A 135 -4.94 -1.80 -5.54
C PRO A 135 -4.51 -1.75 -4.06
N PHE A 136 -5.48 -1.55 -3.16
CA PHE A 136 -5.28 -1.59 -1.70
C PHE A 136 -4.32 -0.54 -1.12
N ALA A 137 -4.17 0.61 -1.78
CA ALA A 137 -3.33 1.71 -1.31
C ALA A 137 -3.69 2.18 0.12
N THR A 138 -4.99 2.36 0.43
CA THR A 138 -5.42 2.80 1.77
C THR A 138 -5.06 1.81 2.87
N GLU A 139 -5.35 0.51 2.67
CA GLU A 139 -4.99 -0.53 3.63
C GLU A 139 -3.47 -0.66 3.76
N SER A 140 -2.73 -0.52 2.65
CA SER A 140 -1.26 -0.54 2.66
C SER A 140 -0.67 0.61 3.48
N ILE A 141 -1.24 1.81 3.41
CA ILE A 141 -0.81 2.95 4.24
C ILE A 141 -1.05 2.65 5.72
N ALA A 142 -2.24 2.15 6.07
CA ALA A 142 -2.56 1.80 7.45
C ALA A 142 -1.61 0.73 8.01
N LEU A 143 -1.35 -0.33 7.23
CA LEU A 143 -0.41 -1.39 7.60
C LEU A 143 1.02 -0.88 7.72
N ALA A 144 1.48 -0.09 6.76
CA ALA A 144 2.82 0.46 6.75
C ALA A 144 3.06 1.40 7.95
N ARG A 145 2.06 2.21 8.33
CA ARG A 145 2.12 3.02 9.56
C ARG A 145 2.19 2.13 10.80
N HIS A 146 1.32 1.13 10.91
CA HIS A 146 1.30 0.21 12.05
C HIS A 146 2.62 -0.55 12.22
N CYS A 147 3.26 -0.92 11.11
CA CYS A 147 4.48 -1.72 11.09
C CYS A 147 5.77 -0.90 10.96
N ASN A 148 5.69 0.43 10.90
CA ASN A 148 6.81 1.36 10.66
C ASN A 148 7.56 1.11 9.34
N LEU A 149 6.84 0.86 8.24
CA LEU A 149 7.38 0.61 6.90
C LEU A 149 7.33 1.89 6.05
N SER A 150 8.25 2.82 6.30
CA SER A 150 8.22 4.15 5.67
C SER A 150 8.45 4.15 4.16
N SER A 151 9.23 3.19 3.65
CA SER A 151 9.56 3.00 2.24
C SER A 151 8.32 2.86 1.34
N ALA A 152 7.31 2.13 1.80
CA ALA A 152 6.06 1.87 1.08
C ALA A 152 5.10 3.07 1.07
N LEU A 153 5.19 3.96 2.07
CA LEU A 153 4.21 5.04 2.28
C LEU A 153 4.17 6.02 1.12
N LYS A 154 5.33 6.48 0.63
CA LYS A 154 5.39 7.52 -0.41
C LYS A 154 4.64 7.10 -1.67
N ARG A 155 4.90 5.88 -2.16
CA ARG A 155 4.25 5.37 -3.36
C ARG A 155 2.77 5.06 -3.12
N ALA A 156 2.40 4.41 -2.01
CA ALA A 156 1.02 4.13 -1.69
C ALA A 156 0.16 5.40 -1.52
N MET A 157 0.71 6.45 -0.89
CA MET A 157 0.04 7.74 -0.76
C MET A 157 -0.11 8.44 -2.12
N TYR A 158 0.92 8.42 -2.97
CA TYR A 158 0.80 8.98 -4.33
C TYR A 158 -0.33 8.32 -5.12
N GLU A 159 -0.52 7.01 -4.94
CA GLU A 159 -1.57 6.24 -5.62
C GLU A 159 -2.97 6.70 -5.21
N LEU A 160 -3.16 7.16 -3.97
CA LEU A 160 -4.40 7.83 -3.55
C LEU A 160 -4.50 9.26 -4.09
N VAL A 161 -3.39 10.02 -4.13
CA VAL A 161 -3.38 11.39 -4.67
C VAL A 161 -3.86 11.46 -6.12
N ARG A 162 -3.64 10.41 -6.92
CA ARG A 162 -4.11 10.36 -8.30
C ARG A 162 -5.54 9.82 -8.51
N LEU A 163 -6.25 9.48 -7.43
CA LEU A 163 -7.64 9.03 -7.47
C LEU A 163 -8.61 10.17 -7.16
N GLU A 164 -9.68 10.30 -7.93
CA GLU A 164 -10.80 11.16 -7.53
C GLU A 164 -11.29 10.79 -6.11
N GLY A 165 -11.59 11.80 -5.29
CA GLY A 165 -11.97 11.60 -3.89
C GLY A 165 -10.94 10.82 -3.04
N PHE A 166 -9.69 10.70 -3.49
CA PHE A 166 -8.65 9.85 -2.87
C PHE A 166 -9.05 8.37 -2.73
N GLY A 167 -9.93 7.88 -3.62
CA GLY A 167 -10.46 6.52 -3.50
C GLY A 167 -11.43 6.33 -2.34
N GLN A 168 -12.02 7.41 -1.83
CA GLN A 168 -13.07 7.41 -0.79
C GLN A 168 -14.45 7.81 -1.33
N ALA A 169 -14.59 8.02 -2.64
CA ALA A 169 -15.89 8.36 -3.21
C ALA A 169 -16.90 7.26 -2.87
N GLU A 170 -17.98 7.66 -2.18
CA GLU A 170 -19.09 6.78 -1.85
C GLU A 170 -19.55 6.06 -3.12
N GLU A 171 -19.75 4.74 -3.04
CA GLU A 171 -20.51 3.99 -4.03
C GLU A 171 -21.96 4.53 -4.02
N ALA A 172 -22.16 5.73 -4.55
CA ALA A 172 -23.46 6.35 -4.72
C ALA A 172 -24.18 5.62 -5.86
N GLY A 173 -24.77 4.48 -5.55
CA GLY A 173 -25.90 3.93 -6.31
C GLY A 173 -25.65 2.72 -7.22
N SER A 174 -24.86 1.73 -6.81
CA SER A 174 -25.01 0.38 -7.38
C SER A 174 -25.69 -0.55 -6.38
N ASP A 175 -27.01 -0.46 -6.35
CA ASP A 175 -27.94 -1.45 -5.80
C ASP A 175 -28.00 -2.68 -6.71
N ASP A 176 -26.86 -3.34 -6.92
CA ASP A 176 -26.81 -4.67 -7.53
C ASP A 176 -26.20 -5.61 -6.50
N GLY A 177 -27.09 -6.21 -5.71
CA GLY A 177 -26.79 -7.10 -4.60
C GLY A 177 -26.10 -8.39 -5.02
N GLN A 178 -24.79 -8.35 -5.20
CA GLN A 178 -23.92 -9.52 -5.25
C GLN A 178 -22.61 -9.27 -4.50
N ASP A 179 -22.42 -10.07 -3.44
CA ASP A 179 -21.25 -10.21 -2.57
C ASP A 179 -20.90 -9.02 -1.68
N ALA A 180 -21.85 -8.66 -0.80
CA ALA A 180 -21.66 -7.80 0.36
C ALA A 180 -20.99 -8.53 1.55
N ASP A 181 -19.98 -9.36 1.31
CA ASP A 181 -19.15 -9.92 2.38
C ASP A 181 -18.00 -8.93 2.68
N ASP A 182 -18.19 -8.15 3.74
CA ASP A 182 -17.13 -7.58 4.58
C ASP A 182 -16.00 -6.81 3.87
N LYS A 183 -16.34 -5.84 3.01
CA LYS A 183 -15.42 -4.71 2.79
C LYS A 183 -15.42 -3.86 4.07
N GLU A 184 -14.62 -4.22 5.07
CA GLU A 184 -14.11 -3.24 6.02
C GLU A 184 -13.37 -2.18 5.18
N ASN A 185 -14.09 -1.10 4.85
CA ASN A 185 -13.52 0.04 4.16
C ASN A 185 -12.56 0.70 5.16
N VAL A 186 -11.28 0.40 5.01
CA VAL A 186 -10.22 1.08 5.74
C VAL A 186 -10.30 2.56 5.36
N GLU A 187 -10.72 3.40 6.29
CA GLU A 187 -10.80 4.84 6.10
C GLU A 187 -9.41 5.47 6.14
N ILE A 188 -9.20 6.49 5.32
CA ILE A 188 -7.97 7.29 5.38
C ILE A 188 -7.96 8.08 6.68
N SER A 189 -6.86 8.01 7.42
CA SER A 189 -6.73 8.80 8.67
C SER A 189 -6.87 10.31 8.38
N PRO A 190 -7.43 11.12 9.31
CA PRO A 190 -7.54 12.55 9.09
C PRO A 190 -6.18 13.24 8.83
N ALA A 191 -5.09 12.69 9.37
CA ALA A 191 -3.75 13.19 9.14
C ALA A 191 -3.27 12.92 7.71
N ASP A 192 -3.42 11.68 7.24
CA ASP A 192 -3.05 11.31 5.88
C ASP A 192 -3.95 12.03 4.86
N TYR A 193 -5.26 12.19 5.13
CA TYR A 193 -6.17 12.93 4.25
C TYR A 193 -5.70 14.37 4.02
N ARG A 194 -5.34 15.10 5.09
CA ARG A 194 -4.78 16.47 4.98
C ARG A 194 -3.48 16.48 4.17
N ALA A 195 -2.64 15.46 4.35
CA ALA A 195 -1.38 15.32 3.62
C ALA A 195 -1.62 15.08 2.12
N LEU A 196 -2.61 14.24 1.77
CA LEU A 196 -3.03 13.98 0.39
C LEU A 196 -3.59 15.25 -0.29
N VAL A 197 -4.42 16.02 0.41
CA VAL A 197 -4.93 17.32 -0.09
C VAL A 197 -3.78 18.28 -0.37
N LYS A 198 -2.88 18.48 0.60
CA LYS A 198 -1.70 19.33 0.43
C LYS A 198 -0.85 18.90 -0.75
N ALA A 199 -0.59 17.59 -0.90
CA ALA A 199 0.19 17.07 -2.01
C ALA A 199 -0.51 17.30 -3.35
N ARG A 200 -1.82 17.04 -3.44
CA ARG A 200 -2.61 17.29 -4.66
C ARG A 200 -2.54 18.75 -5.08
N GLU A 201 -2.75 19.70 -4.17
CA GLU A 201 -2.66 21.14 -4.47
C GLU A 201 -1.30 21.54 -5.07
N ARG A 202 -0.22 21.02 -4.48
CA ARG A 202 1.15 21.28 -4.96
C ARG A 202 1.41 20.67 -6.33
N LEU A 203 0.97 19.43 -6.53
CA LEU A 203 1.08 18.73 -7.81
C LEU A 203 0.27 19.40 -8.91
N THR A 204 -0.97 19.81 -8.63
CA THR A 204 -1.80 20.55 -9.59
C THR A 204 -1.17 21.89 -9.94
N THR A 205 -0.65 22.64 -8.95
CA THR A 205 0.06 23.90 -9.22
C THR A 205 1.27 23.68 -10.14
N LEU A 206 2.05 22.63 -9.87
CA LEU A 206 3.19 22.25 -10.70
C LEU A 206 2.75 21.87 -12.12
N TRP A 207 1.70 21.04 -12.25
CA TRP A 207 1.14 20.64 -13.53
C TRP A 207 0.74 21.85 -14.36
N LEU A 208 -0.08 22.75 -13.81
CA LEU A 208 -0.53 23.96 -14.50
C LEU A 208 0.63 24.86 -14.94
N THR A 209 1.68 24.97 -14.12
CA THR A 209 2.88 25.75 -14.46
C THR A 209 3.61 25.14 -15.65
N GLN A 210 3.69 23.81 -15.71
CA GLN A 210 4.43 23.07 -16.74
C GLN A 210 3.61 22.88 -18.03
N MET A 211 2.28 22.93 -17.93
CA MET A 211 1.35 22.96 -19.06
C MET A 211 1.32 24.31 -19.77
N SER A 212 1.82 25.38 -19.17
CA SER A 212 1.80 26.68 -19.83
C SER A 212 2.61 26.63 -21.14
N PRO A 213 2.06 27.13 -22.26
CA PRO A 213 2.80 27.16 -23.52
C PRO A 213 4.04 28.04 -23.38
N VAL A 214 5.21 27.40 -23.31
CA VAL A 214 6.48 28.11 -23.28
C VAL A 214 6.80 28.65 -24.67
N MET A 215 7.21 29.91 -24.75
CA MET A 215 7.50 30.56 -26.03
C MET A 215 8.74 29.94 -26.71
N ALA A 216 8.45 29.30 -27.86
CA ALA A 216 9.28 28.67 -28.90
C ALA A 216 9.56 27.15 -28.75
N CYS A 217 9.54 26.34 -29.84
CA CYS A 217 9.83 26.68 -31.23
C CYS A 217 9.16 25.77 -32.31
N THR A 218 8.54 26.38 -33.32
CA THR A 218 8.32 25.83 -34.69
C THR A 218 9.19 26.58 -35.72
N SER A 219 10.34 27.08 -35.25
CA SER A 219 11.16 28.17 -35.77
C SER A 219 10.44 29.52 -35.92
N THR A 220 10.33 30.21 -34.76
CA THR A 220 10.07 31.65 -34.56
C THR A 220 8.67 32.21 -34.77
N ASN A 221 7.70 31.43 -35.27
CA ASN A 221 6.30 31.85 -35.24
C ASN A 221 5.62 31.36 -33.94
N GLY A 222 5.37 32.29 -33.01
CA GLY A 222 4.69 32.00 -31.74
C GLY A 222 3.32 31.35 -31.91
N THR A 223 2.56 31.71 -32.95
CA THR A 223 1.24 31.15 -33.23
C THR A 223 1.30 29.66 -33.56
N LEU A 224 2.24 29.24 -34.39
CA LEU A 224 2.41 27.83 -34.74
C LEU A 224 2.84 26.99 -33.52
N SER A 225 3.70 27.55 -32.66
CA SER A 225 4.08 26.89 -31.40
C SER A 225 2.89 26.71 -30.47
N ILE A 226 1.96 27.68 -30.41
CA ILE A 226 0.74 27.58 -29.62
C ILE A 226 -0.19 26.52 -30.21
N GLN A 227 -0.40 26.52 -31.53
CA GLN A 227 -1.25 25.53 -32.19
C GLN A 227 -0.75 24.10 -31.98
N ALA A 228 0.55 23.86 -32.14
CA ALA A 228 1.13 22.56 -31.87
C ALA A 228 0.99 22.14 -30.40
N HIS A 229 1.14 23.08 -29.47
CA HIS A 229 0.90 22.80 -28.05
C HIS A 229 -0.56 22.44 -27.78
N VAL A 230 -1.52 23.21 -28.31
CA VAL A 230 -2.96 22.91 -28.19
C VAL A 230 -3.25 21.51 -28.72
N LYS A 231 -2.76 21.18 -29.92
CA LYS A 231 -2.95 19.87 -30.53
C LYS A 231 -2.37 18.72 -29.68
N LEU A 232 -1.12 18.85 -29.24
CA LEU A 232 -0.42 17.75 -28.54
C LEU A 232 -0.79 17.62 -27.07
N VAL A 233 -1.27 18.67 -26.42
CA VAL A 233 -1.51 18.69 -24.97
C VAL A 233 -2.99 18.75 -24.63
N ILE A 234 -3.74 19.62 -25.31
CA ILE A 234 -5.17 19.82 -25.04
C ILE A 234 -5.99 18.84 -25.87
N ASP A 235 -5.90 18.89 -27.20
CA ASP A 235 -6.75 18.09 -28.10
C ASP A 235 -6.43 16.58 -28.01
N SER A 236 -5.21 16.23 -27.60
CA SER A 236 -4.82 14.84 -27.34
C SER A 236 -5.39 14.25 -26.04
N GLY A 237 -5.93 15.10 -25.16
CA GLY A 237 -6.44 14.71 -23.84
C GLY A 237 -5.37 14.63 -22.74
N ILE A 238 -4.08 14.86 -23.01
CA ILE A 238 -3.02 14.81 -21.98
C ILE A 238 -3.35 15.74 -20.80
N TYR A 239 -3.82 16.95 -21.09
CA TYR A 239 -4.17 17.92 -20.06
C TYR A 239 -5.24 17.40 -19.09
N GLU A 240 -6.33 16.87 -19.63
CA GLU A 240 -7.49 16.40 -18.87
C GLU A 240 -7.19 15.09 -18.16
N GLU A 241 -6.53 14.16 -18.84
CA GLU A 241 -6.23 12.82 -18.32
C GLU A 241 -5.28 12.86 -17.11
N TYR A 242 -4.29 13.75 -17.13
CA TYR A 242 -3.21 13.77 -16.13
C TYR A 242 -3.31 14.91 -15.10
N HIS A 243 -4.43 15.65 -15.05
CA HIS A 243 -4.60 16.74 -14.09
C HIS A 243 -4.43 16.31 -12.62
N ALA A 244 -4.79 15.06 -12.30
CA ALA A 244 -4.63 14.43 -10.99
C ALA A 244 -3.42 13.48 -10.90
N ASP A 245 -2.76 13.15 -12.03
CA ASP A 245 -1.54 12.33 -12.07
C ASP A 245 -0.41 13.04 -12.83
N PRO A 246 0.15 14.15 -12.29
CA PRO A 246 1.16 14.92 -13.02
C PRO A 246 2.45 14.13 -13.30
N MET A 247 2.79 13.12 -12.49
CA MET A 247 3.99 12.31 -12.73
C MET A 247 3.89 11.51 -14.02
N CYS A 248 2.74 10.86 -14.25
CA CYS A 248 2.48 10.19 -15.52
C CYS A 248 2.26 11.22 -16.64
N GLY A 249 1.68 12.38 -16.32
CA GLY A 249 1.54 13.49 -17.26
C GLY A 249 2.87 14.00 -17.82
N PHE A 250 3.90 14.15 -16.98
CA PHE A 250 5.24 14.50 -17.45
C PHE A 250 5.81 13.45 -18.41
N GLN A 251 5.57 12.17 -18.15
CA GLN A 251 5.98 11.11 -19.05
C GLN A 251 5.24 11.21 -20.39
N ALA A 252 3.92 11.41 -20.37
CA ALA A 252 3.12 11.60 -21.57
C ALA A 252 3.60 12.81 -22.42
N LEU A 253 3.98 13.92 -21.77
CA LEU A 253 4.58 15.06 -22.47
C LEU A 253 5.92 14.71 -23.14
N MET A 254 6.78 13.95 -22.44
CA MET A 254 8.08 13.53 -22.98
C MET A 254 7.91 12.60 -24.18
N ASP A 255 6.88 11.77 -24.18
CA ASP A 255 6.63 10.77 -25.22
C ASP A 255 5.84 11.34 -26.41
N ALA A 256 5.23 12.52 -26.28
CA ALA A 256 4.48 13.16 -27.35
C ALA A 256 5.37 13.48 -28.58
N PRO A 257 4.81 13.38 -29.81
CA PRO A 257 5.57 13.49 -31.06
C PRO A 257 5.88 14.95 -31.45
N TRP A 258 6.56 15.70 -30.58
CA TRP A 258 6.87 17.12 -30.80
C TRP A 258 7.61 17.40 -32.12
N ALA A 259 8.46 16.48 -32.58
CA ALA A 259 9.18 16.63 -33.84
C ALA A 259 8.24 16.70 -35.07
N GLU A 260 7.15 15.94 -35.04
CA GLU A 260 6.15 15.90 -36.11
C GLU A 260 5.36 17.21 -36.21
N GLU A 261 5.29 17.96 -35.11
CA GLU A 261 4.68 19.29 -35.05
C GLU A 261 5.66 20.45 -35.30
N GLY A 262 6.87 20.14 -35.81
CA GLY A 262 7.83 21.14 -36.27
C GLY A 262 8.78 21.67 -35.19
N PHE A 263 8.86 21.02 -34.03
CA PHE A 263 9.89 21.36 -33.04
C PHE A 263 11.25 20.78 -33.44
N CYS A 264 12.29 21.61 -33.35
CA CYS A 264 13.66 21.12 -33.57
C CYS A 264 14.15 20.29 -32.37
N GLU A 265 15.11 19.41 -32.62
CA GLU A 265 15.71 18.51 -31.63
C GLU A 265 16.19 19.24 -30.37
N ALA A 266 16.89 20.37 -30.52
CA ALA A 266 17.37 21.16 -29.39
C ALA A 266 16.25 21.69 -28.47
N CYS A 267 15.11 22.08 -29.04
CA CYS A 267 13.94 22.51 -28.27
C CYS A 267 13.26 21.34 -27.57
N ILE A 268 13.16 20.19 -28.25
CA ILE A 268 12.61 18.95 -27.66
C ILE A 268 13.47 18.51 -26.48
N ASP A 269 14.79 18.46 -26.64
CA ASP A 269 15.72 18.05 -25.58
C ASP A 269 15.67 18.98 -24.37
N THR A 270 15.61 20.29 -24.62
CA THR A 270 15.49 21.29 -23.55
C THR A 270 14.20 21.07 -22.77
N ARG A 271 13.09 20.79 -23.44
CA ARG A 271 11.80 20.51 -22.80
C ARG A 271 11.79 19.20 -22.04
N LYS A 272 12.29 18.12 -22.64
CA LYS A 272 12.41 16.82 -21.97
C LYS A 272 13.23 16.94 -20.69
N LYS A 273 14.37 17.64 -20.71
CA LYS A 273 15.16 17.91 -19.50
C LYS A 273 14.35 18.67 -18.44
N ALA A 274 13.59 19.68 -18.84
CA ALA A 274 12.74 20.42 -17.90
C ALA A 274 11.65 19.53 -17.27
N TRP A 275 11.00 18.66 -18.06
CA TRP A 275 9.98 17.73 -17.57
C TRP A 275 10.56 16.61 -16.71
N VAL A 276 11.73 16.05 -17.05
CA VAL A 276 12.47 15.11 -16.20
C VAL A 276 12.75 15.75 -14.85
N ASN A 277 13.38 16.93 -14.84
CA ASN A 277 13.70 17.65 -13.61
C ASN A 277 12.45 17.99 -12.80
N GLY A 278 11.36 18.40 -13.48
CA GLY A 278 10.07 18.68 -12.84
C GLY A 278 9.48 17.45 -12.17
N ARG A 279 9.49 16.30 -12.86
CA ARG A 279 9.00 15.01 -12.37
C ARG A 279 9.82 14.50 -11.19
N GLU A 280 11.15 14.51 -11.29
CA GLU A 280 12.06 14.08 -10.22
C GLU A 280 11.91 14.95 -8.98
N LYS A 281 11.97 16.27 -9.15
CA LYS A 281 11.80 17.22 -8.04
C LYS A 281 10.44 17.08 -7.37
N ALA A 282 9.38 16.85 -8.15
CA ALA A 282 8.06 16.61 -7.57
C ALA A 282 8.06 15.33 -6.73
N TRP A 283 8.66 14.25 -7.22
CA TRP A 283 8.71 12.96 -6.52
C TRP A 283 9.51 13.03 -5.22
N GLU A 284 10.64 13.71 -5.23
CA GLU A 284 11.45 13.99 -4.04
C GLU A 284 10.63 14.74 -2.98
N ASN A 285 9.92 15.80 -3.39
CA ASN A 285 9.13 16.63 -2.49
C ASN A 285 7.87 15.94 -1.93
N LEU A 286 7.44 14.80 -2.49
CA LEU A 286 6.29 14.07 -1.96
C LEU A 286 6.51 13.62 -0.52
N GLY A 287 7.74 13.27 -0.12
CA GLY A 287 8.04 12.91 1.28
C GLY A 287 7.68 14.05 2.23
N LEU A 288 8.20 15.25 1.96
CA LEU A 288 7.89 16.48 2.66
C LEU A 288 6.39 16.86 2.62
N TRP A 289 5.72 16.67 1.48
CA TRP A 289 4.30 17.00 1.37
C TRP A 289 3.42 16.04 2.16
N PHE A 290 3.81 14.76 2.21
CA PHE A 290 3.16 13.71 2.98
C PHE A 290 3.54 13.70 4.47
N GLY A 291 4.57 14.45 4.88
CA GLY A 291 5.08 14.44 6.26
C GLY A 291 5.77 13.12 6.60
N LEU A 292 6.55 12.60 5.66
CA LEU A 292 7.34 11.37 5.82
C LEU A 292 8.82 11.64 6.12
N ASP A 293 9.27 12.89 5.92
CA ASP A 293 10.64 13.37 6.11
C ASP A 293 10.78 14.22 7.39
#